data_AF-A0A7W2RYK9-F1
#
_entry.id   AF-A0A7W2RYK9-F1
#
_cell.length_a   1.000
_cell.length_b   1.000
_cell.length_c   1.000
_cell.angle_alpha   90.00
_cell.angle_beta   90.00
_cell.angle_gamma   90.00
#
_symmetry.space_group_name_H-M   'P 1'
#
loop_
_entity.id
_entity.type
_entity.pdbx_description
1 polymer ?
#
loop_
_entity_poly.entity_id
_entity_poly.type
_entity_poly.pdbx_seq_one_letter_code
_entity_poly.pdbx_strand_id
1 'polypeptide(L)'
;MKALKGNLMKVSLSQLFILLFCYFISVTSQANSLAEGVWKTSISDEGVSKRVVITIRRNVYHKLVAFMDSPDEGWMEIPASIAFNSKDVSLNFNTIGVKVEGTLIYGGKVIDAKIISPNSVSKVKFKRINVAPRVSPSAYLTKLENIKLSKHITSIYKLDNEKTTQLVQQSNKLPFLNSVLIYEKGNVVTENYFNGLDENYVANIKSTSKSIISMLVGIALDKNLLNSIDDRVMDILPEYVNPAMDIRLKDITIRHLLSMRAGFKYNEMDFYLPGQHPIWDAKDSVKAIFALPLAHTPGERYSYATPQTHLLTAILTKVTKMDVLSFANKFLFHPLDIQGVSWQQTADGIYMGGSDMFMTPREMLQLGVLYLNDGEFNGKQIISKTWIKQSVKGDHPLSKISSKDTYGYLWRKWIVNGHKAYRAAGFGGQYIINIPSLSMTIVTTGNPRNLSGNDNNSDKIMKMVTSAILK
;
A
#
# COMPACT_ATOMS: atom_id res chain seq x y z
N MET A 1 39.89 48.25 33.88
CA MET A 1 40.00 47.85 35.31
C MET A 1 38.58 47.84 35.84
N LYS A 2 38.02 46.81 36.47
CA LYS A 2 38.53 45.57 37.08
C LYS A 2 37.33 44.60 37.19
N ALA A 3 37.62 43.30 37.15
CA ALA A 3 36.72 42.18 37.46
C ALA A 3 35.69 41.72 36.42
N LEU A 4 36.17 41.26 35.26
CA LEU A 4 35.75 40.00 34.60
C LEU A 4 36.69 39.73 33.40
N LYS A 5 37.99 39.74 33.70
CA LYS A 5 39.04 39.09 32.91
C LYS A 5 39.41 37.83 33.69
N GLY A 6 38.92 36.67 33.26
CA GLY A 6 39.25 35.39 33.86
C GLY A 6 38.53 34.25 33.14
N ASN A 7 39.28 33.54 32.28
CA ASN A 7 38.92 32.30 31.59
C ASN A 7 38.05 32.34 30.33
N LEU A 8 38.31 33.31 29.44
CA LEU A 8 38.13 33.10 28.00
C LEU A 8 39.51 32.92 27.36
N MET A 9 40.09 31.73 27.48
CA MET A 9 41.12 31.30 26.54
C MET A 9 41.17 29.76 26.44
N LYS A 10 41.27 29.31 25.19
CA LYS A 10 41.38 27.92 24.69
C LYS A 10 40.06 27.17 24.41
N VAL A 11 39.25 27.75 23.52
CA VAL A 11 38.49 26.94 22.57
C VAL A 11 39.32 26.89 21.29
N SER A 12 39.74 25.72 20.83
CA SER A 12 40.51 25.61 19.58
C SER A 12 39.65 26.00 18.37
N LEU A 13 40.26 26.43 17.27
CA LEU A 13 39.55 26.66 15.99
C LEU A 13 38.72 25.45 15.56
N SER A 14 39.16 24.22 15.88
CA SER A 14 38.40 23.00 15.66
C SER A 14 37.17 22.87 16.57
N GLN A 15 37.24 23.28 17.84
CA GLN A 15 36.07 23.32 18.73
C GLN A 15 35.09 24.45 18.38
N LEU A 16 35.58 25.58 17.85
CA LEU A 16 34.72 26.65 17.34
C LEU A 16 33.99 26.21 16.05
N PHE A 17 34.67 25.47 15.17
CA PHE A 17 34.05 24.84 14.00
C PHE A 17 33.07 23.73 14.38
N ILE A 18 33.36 22.91 15.39
CA ILE A 18 32.42 21.89 15.89
C ILE A 18 31.21 22.55 16.55
N LEU A 19 31.38 23.64 17.31
CA LEU A 19 30.25 24.39 17.87
C LEU A 19 29.42 25.09 16.78
N LEU A 20 30.04 25.68 15.77
CA LEU A 20 29.35 26.24 14.60
C LEU A 20 28.68 25.17 13.75
N PHE A 21 29.29 23.99 13.57
CA PHE A 21 28.74 22.86 12.82
C PHE A 21 27.63 22.16 13.60
N CYS A 22 27.75 22.00 14.92
CA CYS A 22 26.67 21.51 15.79
C CYS A 22 25.53 22.53 15.92
N TYR A 23 25.82 23.84 15.89
CA TYR A 23 24.79 24.88 15.83
C TYR A 23 24.15 24.92 14.44
N PHE A 24 24.90 24.76 13.35
CA PHE A 24 24.35 24.63 11.99
C PHE A 24 23.52 23.36 11.85
N ILE A 25 23.96 22.22 12.41
CA ILE A 25 23.22 20.95 12.46
C ILE A 25 22.00 21.08 13.38
N SER A 26 22.09 21.79 14.51
CA SER A 26 20.95 22.03 15.41
C SER A 26 19.92 22.96 14.78
N VAL A 27 20.35 24.03 14.09
CA VAL A 27 19.47 24.97 13.37
C VAL A 27 18.90 24.31 12.10
N THR A 28 19.67 23.51 11.36
CA THR A 28 19.15 22.74 10.21
C THR A 28 18.32 21.53 10.64
N SER A 29 18.55 20.91 11.80
CA SER A 29 17.69 19.84 12.33
C SER A 29 16.42 20.38 13.02
N GLN A 30 16.47 21.53 13.70
CA GLN A 30 15.28 22.22 14.20
C GLN A 30 14.44 22.81 13.06
N ALA A 31 15.04 23.51 12.10
CA ALA A 31 14.31 24.05 10.96
C ALA A 31 13.69 22.94 10.09
N ASN A 32 14.40 21.82 9.89
CA ASN A 32 13.87 20.71 9.10
C ASN A 32 12.91 19.79 9.87
N SER A 33 12.91 19.76 11.21
CA SER A 33 11.89 19.02 12.00
C SER A 33 10.58 19.80 12.16
N LEU A 34 10.63 21.13 12.01
CA LEU A 34 9.44 21.98 11.90
C LEU A 34 8.75 21.89 10.54
N ALA A 35 9.48 21.49 9.49
CA ALA A 35 9.00 21.38 8.13
C ALA A 35 8.05 20.19 7.90
N GLU A 36 8.35 19.03 8.50
CA GLU A 36 7.56 17.81 8.31
C GLU A 36 6.19 17.93 8.95
N GLY A 37 5.12 17.57 8.24
CA GLY A 37 3.79 17.60 8.79
C GLY A 37 2.72 17.80 7.74
N VAL A 38 1.48 17.83 8.20
CA VAL A 38 0.32 18.05 7.36
C VAL A 38 -0.23 19.45 7.61
N TRP A 39 -0.58 20.13 6.53
CA TRP A 39 -0.92 21.54 6.51
C TRP A 39 -2.24 21.70 5.76
N LYS A 40 -3.26 22.30 6.36
CA LYS A 40 -4.56 22.52 5.69
C LYS A 40 -4.90 23.99 5.53
N THR A 41 -5.56 24.32 4.43
CA THR A 41 -6.25 25.59 4.23
C THR A 41 -7.52 25.38 3.41
N SER A 42 -8.24 26.46 3.13
CA SER A 42 -9.31 26.47 2.14
C SER A 42 -9.11 27.61 1.17
N ILE A 43 -9.36 27.36 -0.11
CA ILE A 43 -9.41 28.35 -1.18
C ILE A 43 -10.87 28.54 -1.61
N SER A 44 -11.20 29.73 -2.11
CA SER A 44 -12.49 29.99 -2.73
C SER A 44 -12.29 30.03 -4.23
N ASP A 45 -13.02 29.19 -4.96
CA ASP A 45 -13.01 29.11 -6.41
C ASP A 45 -14.45 29.14 -6.90
N GLU A 46 -14.80 30.12 -7.75
CA GLU A 46 -16.16 30.35 -8.26
C GLU A 46 -17.27 30.38 -7.18
N GLY A 47 -16.95 30.87 -5.98
CA GLY A 47 -17.90 30.94 -4.86
C GLY A 47 -18.03 29.65 -4.05
N VAL A 48 -17.28 28.60 -4.39
CA VAL A 48 -17.22 27.34 -3.65
C VAL A 48 -15.91 27.26 -2.86
N SER A 49 -16.01 27.01 -1.55
CA SER A 49 -14.84 26.81 -0.70
C SER A 49 -14.31 25.37 -0.84
N LYS A 50 -13.07 25.22 -1.30
CA LYS A 50 -12.37 23.94 -1.42
C LYS A 50 -11.20 23.86 -0.44
N ARG A 51 -11.07 22.74 0.25
CA ARG A 51 -9.98 22.43 1.16
C ARG A 51 -8.75 22.03 0.34
N VAL A 52 -7.60 22.52 0.78
CA VAL A 52 -6.29 22.17 0.23
C VAL A 52 -5.43 21.66 1.37
N VAL A 53 -4.77 20.53 1.15
CA VAL A 53 -3.91 19.86 2.10
C VAL A 53 -2.54 19.72 1.49
N ILE A 54 -1.51 20.09 2.24
CA ILE A 54 -0.12 19.90 1.87
C ILE A 54 0.51 18.98 2.90
N THR A 55 1.08 17.88 2.43
CA THR A 55 1.81 16.92 3.25
C THR A 55 3.29 17.03 2.94
N ILE A 56 4.10 17.39 3.93
CA ILE A 56 5.56 17.42 3.84
C ILE A 56 6.10 16.28 4.68
N ARG A 57 6.87 15.38 4.07
CA ARG A 57 7.49 14.24 4.76
C ARG A 57 8.87 13.96 4.20
N ARG A 58 9.70 13.21 4.93
CA ARG A 58 10.90 12.63 4.34
C ARG A 58 10.57 11.37 3.57
N ASN A 59 11.18 11.23 2.40
CA ASN A 59 11.26 9.95 1.73
C ASN A 59 12.33 9.06 2.39
N VAL A 60 12.45 7.83 1.90
CA VAL A 60 13.41 6.83 2.43
C VAL A 60 14.88 7.25 2.33
N TYR A 61 15.21 8.25 1.51
CA TYR A 61 16.56 8.83 1.38
C TYR A 61 16.75 10.06 2.27
N HIS A 62 15.88 10.26 3.26
CA HIS A 62 15.84 11.42 4.14
C HIS A 62 15.68 12.77 3.43
N LYS A 63 15.30 12.79 2.14
CA LYS A 63 14.99 14.02 1.41
C LYS A 63 13.56 14.43 1.70
N LEU A 64 13.34 15.73 1.93
CA LEU A 64 12.00 16.28 2.04
C LEU A 64 11.28 16.16 0.69
N VAL A 65 10.04 15.70 0.74
CA VAL A 65 9.09 15.65 -0.38
C VAL A 65 7.78 16.27 0.08
N ALA A 66 7.08 16.94 -0.84
CA ALA A 66 5.78 17.52 -0.59
C ALA A 66 4.73 16.96 -1.55
N PHE A 67 3.51 16.84 -1.05
CA PHE A 67 2.34 16.44 -1.81
C PHE A 67 1.22 17.43 -1.56
N MET A 68 0.40 17.70 -2.57
CA MET A 68 -0.83 18.48 -2.42
C MET A 68 -2.04 17.67 -2.82
N ASP A 69 -3.08 17.83 -2.01
CA ASP A 69 -4.36 17.16 -2.13
C ASP A 69 -5.50 18.16 -1.94
N SER A 70 -6.67 17.83 -2.48
CA SER A 70 -7.92 18.50 -2.11
C SER A 70 -8.92 17.47 -1.59
N PRO A 71 -9.21 17.45 -0.28
CA PRO A 71 -10.22 16.57 0.29
C PRO A 71 -11.63 16.73 -0.30
N ASP A 72 -11.88 17.73 -1.13
CA ASP A 72 -13.16 17.94 -1.81
C ASP A 72 -13.17 17.41 -3.25
N GLU A 73 -12.00 17.14 -3.82
CA GLU A 73 -11.80 16.63 -5.20
C GLU A 73 -11.14 15.23 -5.24
N GLY A 74 -10.75 14.70 -4.07
CA GLY A 74 -10.04 13.43 -3.92
C GLY A 74 -8.56 13.60 -3.58
N TRP A 75 -7.95 12.51 -3.10
CA TRP A 75 -6.51 12.46 -2.80
C TRP A 75 -5.76 12.16 -4.10
N MET A 76 -5.00 13.15 -4.58
CA MET A 76 -4.31 13.13 -5.87
C MET A 76 -2.80 12.94 -5.70
N GLU A 77 -2.27 13.11 -4.48
CA GLU A 77 -0.85 13.09 -4.13
C GLU A 77 0.02 13.85 -5.15
N ILE A 78 -0.39 15.06 -5.53
CA ILE A 78 0.31 15.83 -6.56
C ILE A 78 1.70 16.19 -6.02
N PRO A 79 2.80 15.68 -6.62
CA PRO A 79 4.13 15.85 -6.04
C PRO A 79 4.63 17.28 -6.27
N ALA A 80 5.33 17.82 -5.28
CA ALA A 80 6.06 19.07 -5.38
C ALA A 80 7.56 18.88 -5.12
N SER A 81 8.34 19.66 -5.86
CA SER A 81 9.70 19.99 -5.42
C SER A 81 9.62 20.98 -4.26
N ILE A 82 10.49 20.82 -3.27
CA ILE A 82 10.48 21.59 -2.03
C ILE A 82 11.81 22.29 -1.82
N ALA A 83 11.74 23.58 -1.49
CA ALA A 83 12.87 24.38 -1.05
C ALA A 83 12.53 25.04 0.28
N PHE A 84 13.42 24.90 1.26
CA PHE A 84 13.34 25.57 2.55
C PHE A 84 14.54 26.49 2.73
N ASN A 85 14.29 27.73 3.16
CA ASN A 85 15.33 28.65 3.59
C ASN A 85 14.94 29.24 4.96
N SER A 86 15.49 28.67 6.03
CA SER A 86 15.14 29.03 7.42
C SER A 86 13.63 28.88 7.70
N LYS A 87 12.85 29.96 7.60
CA LYS A 87 11.40 29.95 7.79
C LYS A 87 10.62 29.95 6.47
N ASP A 88 11.27 30.25 5.35
CA ASP A 88 10.60 30.35 4.06
C ASP A 88 10.46 28.96 3.42
N VAL A 89 9.29 28.72 2.84
CA VAL A 89 8.87 27.48 2.19
C VAL A 89 8.48 27.81 0.76
N SER A 90 9.06 27.09 -0.19
CA SER A 90 8.63 27.11 -1.57
C SER A 90 8.34 25.70 -2.06
N LEU A 91 7.15 25.50 -2.60
CA LEU A 91 6.69 24.24 -3.18
C LEU A 91 6.32 24.48 -4.64
N ASN A 92 6.93 23.74 -5.57
CA ASN A 92 6.57 23.81 -6.99
C ASN A 92 5.93 22.51 -7.44
N PHE A 93 4.64 22.57 -7.78
CA PHE A 93 3.83 21.50 -8.33
C PHE A 93 3.84 21.59 -9.87
N ASN A 94 4.96 21.18 -10.46
CA ASN A 94 5.22 21.34 -11.90
C ASN A 94 4.16 20.67 -12.78
N THR A 95 3.55 19.57 -12.30
CA THR A 95 2.51 18.80 -13.01
C THR A 95 1.25 19.61 -13.30
N ILE A 96 0.95 20.63 -12.48
CA ILE A 96 -0.26 21.45 -12.60
C ILE A 96 0.06 22.95 -12.76
N GLY A 97 1.35 23.30 -12.89
CA GLY A 97 1.79 24.70 -13.03
C GLY A 97 1.49 25.57 -11.80
N VAL A 98 1.43 24.98 -10.60
CA VAL A 98 1.12 25.70 -9.35
C VAL A 98 2.35 25.82 -8.47
N LYS A 99 2.52 26.99 -7.84
CA LYS A 99 3.57 27.25 -6.85
C LYS A 99 2.96 27.73 -5.53
N VAL A 100 3.48 27.25 -4.42
CA VAL A 100 3.16 27.76 -3.08
C VAL A 100 4.41 28.41 -2.50
N GLU A 101 4.33 29.68 -2.16
CA GLU A 101 5.40 30.43 -1.49
C GLU A 101 4.87 30.95 -0.16
N GLY A 102 5.56 30.68 0.93
CA GLY A 102 5.14 31.17 2.24
C GLY A 102 6.21 31.10 3.30
N THR A 103 5.85 31.51 4.52
CA THR A 103 6.76 31.56 5.67
C THR A 103 6.14 30.84 6.86
N LEU A 104 6.91 29.98 7.52
CA LEU A 104 6.57 29.31 8.77
C LEU A 104 6.55 30.33 9.92
N ILE A 105 5.38 30.44 10.55
CA ILE A 105 5.15 31.32 11.70
C ILE A 105 4.56 30.52 12.89
N TYR A 106 4.51 31.13 14.07
CA TYR A 106 4.02 30.53 15.32
C TYR A 106 4.70 29.20 15.69
N GLY A 107 6.03 29.15 15.60
CA GLY A 107 6.80 27.94 15.94
C GLY A 107 6.53 26.76 14.99
N GLY A 108 6.27 27.05 13.70
CA GLY A 108 6.00 26.05 12.69
C GLY A 108 4.60 25.45 12.79
N LYS A 109 3.60 26.21 13.26
CA LYS A 109 2.18 25.79 13.31
C LYS A 109 1.33 26.41 12.21
N VAL A 110 1.79 27.49 11.57
CA VAL A 110 1.10 28.14 10.44
C VAL A 110 2.12 28.41 9.32
N ILE A 111 1.75 28.16 8.07
CA ILE A 111 2.44 28.72 6.89
C ILE A 111 1.57 29.86 6.38
N ASP A 112 2.08 31.09 6.45
CA ASP A 112 1.46 32.25 5.79
C ASP A 112 1.96 32.27 4.35
N ALA A 113 1.08 32.00 3.39
CA ALA A 113 1.47 31.66 2.03
C ALA A 113 0.63 32.37 0.97
N LYS A 114 1.13 32.32 -0.27
CA LYS A 114 0.37 32.56 -1.49
C LYS A 114 0.45 31.31 -2.38
N ILE A 115 -0.69 30.93 -2.94
CA ILE A 115 -0.79 29.96 -4.03
C ILE A 115 -0.79 30.75 -5.32
N ILE A 116 0.15 30.45 -6.21
CA ILE A 116 0.35 31.07 -7.52
C ILE A 116 0.00 30.01 -8.56
N SER A 117 -1.05 30.24 -9.33
CA SER A 117 -1.44 29.44 -10.48
C SER A 117 -1.17 30.23 -11.78
N PRO A 118 -1.31 29.62 -12.98
CA PRO A 118 -1.12 30.34 -14.23
C PRO A 118 -2.02 31.58 -14.37
N ASN A 119 -3.21 31.56 -13.76
CA ASN A 119 -4.25 32.58 -13.97
C ASN A 119 -4.62 33.35 -12.69
N SER A 120 -4.06 33.02 -11.53
CA SER A 120 -4.46 33.64 -10.26
C SER A 120 -3.40 33.57 -9.17
N VAL A 121 -3.48 34.50 -8.20
CA VAL A 121 -2.69 34.47 -6.97
C VAL A 121 -3.61 34.60 -5.77
N SER A 122 -3.60 33.60 -4.88
CA SER A 122 -4.46 33.56 -3.70
C SER A 122 -3.63 33.55 -2.42
N LYS A 123 -3.83 34.54 -1.54
CA LYS A 123 -3.23 34.55 -0.20
C LYS A 123 -3.99 33.58 0.72
N VAL A 124 -3.26 32.70 1.40
CA VAL A 124 -3.82 31.64 2.24
C VAL A 124 -2.98 31.46 3.49
N LYS A 125 -3.62 30.96 4.56
CA LYS A 125 -2.90 30.53 5.77
C LYS A 125 -3.13 29.03 5.93
N PHE A 126 -2.05 28.26 5.83
CA PHE A 126 -2.11 26.84 6.15
C PHE A 126 -1.90 26.63 7.64
N LYS A 127 -2.80 25.90 8.28
CA LYS A 127 -2.67 25.49 9.68
C LYS A 127 -2.16 24.06 9.75
N ARG A 128 -1.15 23.82 10.58
CA ARG A 128 -0.64 22.48 10.84
C ARG A 128 -1.71 21.66 11.53
N ILE A 129 -1.82 20.40 11.12
CA ILE A 129 -2.76 19.42 11.64
C ILE A 129 -2.03 18.11 11.87
N ASN A 130 -2.49 17.37 12.87
CA ASN A 130 -1.87 16.10 13.25
C ASN A 130 -2.26 14.95 12.31
N VAL A 131 -3.38 15.10 11.59
CA VAL A 131 -3.92 14.11 10.65
C VAL A 131 -4.54 14.86 9.47
N ALA A 132 -4.23 14.44 8.25
CA ALA A 132 -4.82 14.97 7.02
C ALA A 132 -6.36 14.91 7.11
N PRO A 133 -7.10 15.99 6.83
CA PRO A 133 -8.55 15.98 6.93
C PRO A 133 -9.08 15.10 5.79
N ARG A 134 -9.57 13.90 6.12
CA ARG A 134 -10.41 13.15 5.19
C ARG A 134 -11.71 13.93 4.95
N VAL A 135 -12.34 13.63 3.82
CA VAL A 135 -13.67 14.16 3.51
C VAL A 135 -14.58 13.95 4.72
N SER A 136 -15.32 14.99 5.12
CA SER A 136 -16.35 14.82 6.15
C SER A 136 -17.32 13.74 5.67
N PRO A 137 -17.71 12.77 6.53
CA PRO A 137 -18.72 11.77 6.23
C PRO A 137 -20.04 12.34 5.68
N SER A 138 -20.34 13.62 5.94
CA SER A 138 -21.54 14.28 5.40
C SER A 138 -21.58 14.39 3.87
N ALA A 139 -20.43 14.44 3.18
CA ALA A 139 -20.39 14.41 1.71
C ALA A 139 -20.45 12.96 1.17
N TYR A 140 -20.19 11.97 2.02
CA TYR A 140 -20.31 10.54 1.74
C TYR A 140 -21.78 10.08 1.85
N LEU A 141 -22.53 10.64 2.80
CA LEU A 141 -23.94 10.32 3.02
C LEU A 141 -24.84 10.72 1.83
N THR A 142 -24.54 11.82 1.13
CA THR A 142 -25.39 12.29 0.00
C THR A 142 -25.00 11.68 -1.35
N LYS A 143 -23.93 10.89 -1.44
CA LYS A 143 -23.44 10.34 -2.74
C LYS A 143 -23.10 8.84 -2.74
N LEU A 144 -23.37 8.14 -1.65
CA LEU A 144 -23.52 6.68 -1.63
C LEU A 144 -24.87 6.19 -2.21
N GLU A 145 -25.77 7.10 -2.62
CA GLU A 145 -27.06 6.75 -3.22
C GLU A 145 -26.97 6.14 -4.64
N ASN A 146 -25.83 6.27 -5.32
CA ASN A 146 -25.71 5.86 -6.74
C ASN A 146 -24.83 4.63 -6.99
N ILE A 147 -24.35 4.00 -5.93
CA ILE A 147 -23.78 2.65 -5.97
C ILE A 147 -24.93 1.74 -5.53
N LYS A 148 -25.48 0.92 -6.42
CA LYS A 148 -26.41 -0.16 -6.06
C LYS A 148 -25.67 -1.30 -5.31
N LEU A 149 -24.98 -0.96 -4.22
CA LEU A 149 -25.00 -1.76 -3.01
C LEU A 149 -26.48 -1.76 -2.59
N SER A 150 -27.14 -2.92 -2.63
CA SER A 150 -28.60 -3.04 -2.47
C SER A 150 -29.15 -2.19 -1.32
N LYS A 151 -30.37 -1.64 -1.52
CA LYS A 151 -31.26 -0.94 -0.56
C LYS A 151 -31.59 -1.73 0.74
N HIS A 152 -30.61 -2.35 1.38
CA HIS A 152 -30.74 -3.01 2.69
C HIS A 152 -29.66 -2.63 3.69
N ILE A 153 -28.83 -1.60 3.44
CA ILE A 153 -28.08 -0.94 4.52
C ILE A 153 -28.98 0.11 5.21
N THR A 154 -30.15 -0.36 5.63
CA THR A 154 -30.97 0.27 6.68
C THR A 154 -31.26 -0.80 7.72
N SER A 155 -30.19 -1.33 8.28
CA SER A 155 -29.93 -1.23 9.70
C SER A 155 -28.58 -1.89 9.93
N ILE A 156 -27.85 -1.38 10.92
CA ILE A 156 -26.86 -2.17 11.63
C ILE A 156 -27.69 -3.29 12.28
N TYR A 157 -28.03 -4.32 11.52
CA TYR A 157 -28.62 -5.52 12.09
C TYR A 157 -27.52 -6.11 12.96
N LYS A 158 -27.68 -5.95 14.28
CA LYS A 158 -27.12 -6.87 15.26
C LYS A 158 -27.65 -8.26 14.90
N LEU A 159 -26.98 -8.95 13.99
CA LEU A 159 -27.24 -10.36 13.74
C LEU A 159 -26.46 -11.14 14.80
N ASP A 160 -27.21 -11.56 15.80
CA ASP A 160 -26.86 -12.53 16.83
C ASP A 160 -26.72 -13.92 16.20
N ASN A 161 -25.74 -14.07 15.31
CA ASN A 161 -25.31 -15.38 14.82
C ASN A 161 -24.21 -15.88 15.77
N GLU A 162 -24.44 -17.04 16.37
CA GLU A 162 -23.48 -17.71 17.25
C GLU A 162 -22.06 -17.75 16.67
N LYS A 163 -21.92 -17.96 15.35
CA LYS A 163 -20.63 -17.95 14.63
C LYS A 163 -19.94 -16.58 14.65
N THR A 164 -20.70 -15.51 14.39
CA THR A 164 -20.23 -14.12 14.42
C THR A 164 -19.82 -13.74 15.84
N THR A 165 -20.64 -14.09 16.83
CA THR A 165 -20.35 -13.86 18.25
C THR A 165 -19.09 -14.61 18.67
N GLN A 166 -18.92 -15.87 18.25
CA GLN A 166 -17.69 -16.65 18.51
C GLN A 166 -16.46 -16.01 17.85
N LEU A 167 -16.56 -15.52 16.60
CA LEU A 167 -15.45 -14.81 15.93
C LEU A 167 -15.04 -13.57 16.69
N VAL A 168 -15.99 -12.73 17.09
CA VAL A 168 -15.71 -11.50 17.84
C VAL A 168 -15.11 -11.84 19.21
N GLN A 169 -15.65 -12.82 19.93
CA GLN A 169 -15.11 -13.25 21.22
C GLN A 169 -13.69 -13.81 21.12
N GLN A 170 -13.38 -14.57 20.07
CA GLN A 170 -12.03 -15.08 19.85
C GLN A 170 -11.07 -13.98 19.38
N SER A 171 -11.56 -13.04 18.56
CA SER A 171 -10.81 -11.87 18.12
C SER A 171 -10.32 -11.03 19.30
N ASN A 172 -11.16 -10.82 20.31
CA ASN A 172 -10.79 -10.12 21.55
C ASN A 172 -9.65 -10.79 22.33
N LYS A 173 -9.38 -12.08 22.09
CA LYS A 173 -8.27 -12.82 22.73
C LYS A 173 -6.95 -12.68 21.96
N LEU A 174 -6.94 -11.99 20.83
CA LEU A 174 -5.78 -11.80 19.97
C LEU A 174 -5.28 -10.35 20.06
N PRO A 175 -4.36 -10.02 20.99
CA PRO A 175 -3.93 -8.64 21.24
C PRO A 175 -3.17 -7.98 20.08
N PHE A 176 -2.73 -8.77 19.09
CA PHE A 176 -2.10 -8.25 17.88
C PHE A 176 -3.12 -7.87 16.80
N LEU A 177 -4.40 -8.24 16.94
CA LEU A 177 -5.42 -7.98 15.93
C LEU A 177 -5.87 -6.52 16.02
N ASN A 178 -5.98 -5.85 14.88
CA ASN A 178 -6.36 -4.45 14.75
C ASN A 178 -7.79 -4.31 14.20
N SER A 179 -8.22 -5.22 13.34
CA SER A 179 -9.62 -5.28 12.88
C SER A 179 -10.03 -6.66 12.41
N VAL A 180 -11.35 -6.92 12.46
CA VAL A 180 -12.02 -8.05 11.80
C VAL A 180 -13.30 -7.57 11.17
N LEU A 181 -13.44 -7.81 9.87
CA LEU A 181 -14.67 -7.59 9.12
C LEU A 181 -15.12 -8.91 8.51
N ILE A 182 -16.43 -9.17 8.53
CA ILE A 182 -17.03 -10.38 7.96
C ILE A 182 -18.19 -9.97 7.06
N TYR A 183 -18.11 -10.40 5.81
CA TYR A 183 -19.18 -10.34 4.84
C TYR A 183 -19.72 -11.74 4.61
N GLU A 184 -21.04 -11.91 4.68
CA GLU A 184 -21.71 -13.18 4.41
C GLU A 184 -23.02 -12.90 3.66
N LYS A 185 -23.23 -13.63 2.55
CA LYS A 185 -24.50 -13.67 1.79
C LYS A 185 -25.07 -12.27 1.49
N GLY A 186 -24.23 -11.35 0.99
CA GLY A 186 -24.69 -10.02 0.62
C GLY A 186 -24.45 -8.93 1.67
N ASN A 187 -24.15 -9.28 2.93
CA ASN A 187 -24.19 -8.34 4.05
C ASN A 187 -22.88 -8.34 4.85
N VAL A 188 -22.49 -7.17 5.36
CA VAL A 188 -21.45 -7.08 6.40
C VAL A 188 -22.09 -7.44 7.73
N VAL A 189 -21.75 -8.62 8.26
CA VAL A 189 -22.30 -9.16 9.52
C VAL A 189 -21.41 -8.84 10.72
N THR A 190 -20.18 -8.39 10.49
CA THR A 190 -19.25 -7.99 11.55
C THR A 190 -18.32 -6.92 11.04
N GLU A 191 -18.09 -5.91 11.89
CA GLU A 191 -17.11 -4.87 11.69
C GLU A 191 -16.60 -4.41 13.05
N ASN A 192 -15.43 -4.90 13.44
CA ASN A 192 -14.84 -4.63 14.74
C ASN A 192 -13.41 -4.13 14.57
N TYR A 193 -13.09 -3.09 15.35
CA TYR A 193 -11.77 -2.49 15.45
C TYR A 193 -11.27 -2.61 16.88
N PHE A 194 -9.96 -2.85 17.03
CA PHE A 194 -9.32 -3.08 18.32
C PHE A 194 -8.18 -2.07 18.53
N ASN A 195 -7.59 -2.07 19.73
CA ASN A 195 -6.43 -1.22 20.05
C ASN A 195 -6.65 0.29 19.86
N GLY A 196 -7.90 0.75 20.07
CA GLY A 196 -8.28 2.16 19.91
C GLY A 196 -8.34 2.63 18.45
N LEU A 197 -8.34 1.71 17.50
CA LEU A 197 -8.52 2.00 16.08
C LEU A 197 -10.00 2.08 15.71
N ASP A 198 -10.27 2.67 14.54
CA ASP A 198 -11.60 2.87 13.98
C ASP A 198 -11.63 2.54 12.48
N GLU A 199 -12.77 2.76 11.84
CA GLU A 199 -12.97 2.49 10.42
C GLU A 199 -12.07 3.27 9.45
N ASN A 200 -11.48 4.37 9.92
CA ASN A 200 -10.58 5.19 9.13
C ASN A 200 -9.12 4.71 9.23
N TYR A 201 -8.83 3.74 10.10
CA TYR A 201 -7.51 3.14 10.20
C TYR A 201 -7.06 2.55 8.86
N VAL A 202 -5.81 2.88 8.49
CA VAL A 202 -5.16 2.38 7.28
C VAL A 202 -4.02 1.47 7.68
N ALA A 203 -4.08 0.23 7.19
CA ALA A 203 -3.08 -0.78 7.41
C ALA A 203 -2.11 -0.83 6.21
N ASN A 204 -0.82 -1.02 6.49
CA ASN A 204 0.07 -1.59 5.48
C ASN A 204 -0.32 -3.05 5.30
N ILE A 205 -0.90 -3.40 4.15
CA ILE A 205 -1.46 -4.74 3.92
C ILE A 205 -0.38 -5.79 3.63
N LYS A 206 0.89 -5.39 3.63
CA LYS A 206 2.05 -6.26 3.38
C LYS A 206 1.81 -7.09 2.11
N SER A 207 2.04 -8.39 2.16
CA SER A 207 1.95 -9.29 1.00
C SER A 207 0.53 -9.56 0.49
N THR A 208 -0.53 -9.05 1.13
CA THR A 208 -1.87 -9.03 0.52
C THR A 208 -1.90 -8.24 -0.78
N SER A 209 -1.03 -7.23 -0.92
CA SER A 209 -0.81 -6.48 -2.16
C SER A 209 -0.48 -7.37 -3.36
N LYS A 210 0.16 -8.54 -3.17
CA LYS A 210 0.48 -9.47 -4.26
C LYS A 210 -0.77 -10.03 -4.92
N SER A 211 -1.81 -10.33 -4.14
CA SER A 211 -3.09 -10.78 -4.68
C SER A 211 -3.79 -9.67 -5.45
N ILE A 212 -3.60 -8.41 -5.06
CA ILE A 212 -4.06 -7.23 -5.81
C ILE A 212 -3.33 -7.11 -7.16
N ILE A 213 -2.01 -7.34 -7.18
CA ILE A 213 -1.23 -7.39 -8.44
C ILE A 213 -1.75 -8.51 -9.36
N SER A 214 -2.12 -9.67 -8.80
CA SER A 214 -2.78 -10.73 -9.59
C SER A 214 -4.11 -10.26 -10.20
N MET A 215 -4.91 -9.47 -9.48
CA MET A 215 -6.10 -8.83 -10.05
C MET A 215 -5.74 -7.95 -11.26
N LEU A 216 -4.70 -7.13 -11.14
CA LEU A 216 -4.26 -6.22 -12.19
C LEU A 216 -3.73 -6.96 -13.42
N VAL A 217 -3.03 -8.09 -13.24
CA VAL A 217 -2.63 -8.97 -14.35
C VAL A 217 -3.84 -9.54 -15.06
N GLY A 218 -4.85 -10.00 -14.31
CA GLY A 218 -6.12 -10.44 -14.89
C GLY A 218 -6.80 -9.36 -15.73
N ILE A 219 -6.88 -8.13 -15.19
CA ILE A 219 -7.44 -6.98 -15.90
C ILE A 219 -6.63 -6.65 -17.16
N ALA A 220 -5.31 -6.77 -17.12
CA ALA A 220 -4.45 -6.53 -18.28
C ALA A 220 -4.68 -7.57 -19.39
N LEU A 221 -4.88 -8.85 -19.02
CA LEU A 221 -5.26 -9.92 -19.95
C LEU A 221 -6.66 -9.66 -20.55
N ASP A 222 -7.65 -9.32 -19.72
CA ASP A 222 -9.02 -9.03 -20.17
C ASP A 222 -9.07 -7.83 -21.14
N LYS A 223 -8.09 -6.94 -21.06
CA LYS A 223 -7.93 -5.77 -21.94
C LYS A 223 -7.06 -6.02 -23.16
N ASN A 224 -6.56 -7.26 -23.35
CA ASN A 224 -5.61 -7.62 -24.39
C ASN A 224 -4.32 -6.77 -24.36
N LEU A 225 -3.92 -6.30 -23.17
CA LEU A 225 -2.62 -5.63 -22.96
C LEU A 225 -1.49 -6.66 -22.73
N LEU A 226 -1.87 -7.85 -22.31
CA LEU A 226 -1.04 -9.05 -22.28
C LEU A 226 -1.70 -10.10 -23.18
N ASN A 227 -0.91 -10.87 -23.91
CA ASN A 227 -1.45 -11.91 -24.79
C ASN A 227 -1.75 -13.18 -23.99
N SER A 228 -0.81 -13.58 -23.15
CA SER A 228 -0.91 -14.79 -22.34
C SER A 228 -0.10 -14.68 -21.06
N ILE A 229 -0.48 -15.46 -20.05
CA ILE A 229 0.40 -15.69 -18.90
C ILE A 229 1.64 -16.53 -19.26
N ASP A 230 1.68 -17.16 -20.43
CA ASP A 230 2.85 -17.86 -20.94
C ASP A 230 3.83 -16.96 -21.70
N ASP A 231 3.50 -15.67 -21.84
CA ASP A 231 4.42 -14.68 -22.40
C ASP A 231 5.71 -14.64 -21.58
N ARG A 232 6.86 -14.64 -22.27
CA ARG A 232 8.17 -14.56 -21.64
C ARG A 232 8.40 -13.15 -21.13
N VAL A 233 8.91 -13.05 -19.91
CA VAL A 233 9.20 -11.77 -19.26
C VAL A 233 10.22 -10.96 -20.06
N MET A 234 11.24 -11.63 -20.62
CA MET A 234 12.29 -10.98 -21.41
C MET A 234 11.81 -10.48 -22.78
N ASP A 235 10.74 -11.04 -23.33
CA ASP A 235 10.15 -10.55 -24.58
C ASP A 235 9.37 -9.25 -24.33
N ILE A 236 8.83 -9.06 -23.11
CA ILE A 236 8.12 -7.85 -22.69
C ILE A 236 9.08 -6.76 -22.22
N LEU A 237 10.17 -7.16 -21.59
CA LEU A 237 11.20 -6.28 -21.02
C LEU A 237 12.56 -6.46 -21.73
N PRO A 238 12.64 -6.30 -23.07
CA PRO A 238 13.83 -6.63 -23.85
C PRO A 238 15.05 -5.76 -23.50
N GLU A 239 14.84 -4.57 -22.94
CA GLU A 239 15.91 -3.67 -22.50
C GLU A 239 16.81 -4.25 -21.38
N TYR A 240 16.36 -5.31 -20.70
CA TYR A 240 17.14 -5.99 -19.65
C TYR A 240 17.87 -7.24 -20.15
N VAL A 241 17.71 -7.62 -21.41
CA VAL A 241 18.39 -8.79 -21.98
C VAL A 241 19.90 -8.50 -22.11
N ASN A 242 20.71 -9.36 -21.51
CA ASN A 242 22.17 -9.28 -21.58
C ASN A 242 22.77 -10.65 -21.96
N PRO A 243 23.69 -10.73 -22.94
CA PRO A 243 24.35 -11.99 -23.31
C PRO A 243 25.06 -12.72 -22.16
N ALA A 244 25.50 -12.00 -21.13
CA ALA A 244 26.20 -12.58 -19.97
C ALA A 244 25.26 -13.10 -18.86
N MET A 245 23.93 -12.94 -19.00
CA MET A 245 22.98 -13.39 -17.99
C MET A 245 22.80 -14.91 -18.00
N ASP A 246 22.31 -15.48 -16.89
CA ASP A 246 21.91 -16.88 -16.86
C ASP A 246 20.84 -17.15 -17.93
N ILE A 247 21.13 -18.07 -18.86
CA ILE A 247 20.28 -18.34 -20.03
C ILE A 247 18.85 -18.72 -19.63
N ARG A 248 18.67 -19.36 -18.47
CA ARG A 248 17.37 -19.78 -17.94
C ARG A 248 16.45 -18.60 -17.61
N LEU A 249 16.98 -17.38 -17.42
CA LEU A 249 16.16 -16.19 -17.21
C LEU A 249 15.24 -15.90 -18.41
N LYS A 250 15.62 -16.34 -19.62
CA LYS A 250 14.80 -16.20 -20.84
C LYS A 250 13.56 -17.11 -20.83
N ASP A 251 13.53 -18.13 -19.99
CA ASP A 251 12.41 -19.08 -19.85
C ASP A 251 11.40 -18.66 -18.77
N ILE A 252 11.66 -17.54 -18.07
CA ILE A 252 10.70 -17.02 -17.09
C ILE A 252 9.50 -16.44 -17.83
N THR A 253 8.30 -16.92 -17.49
CA THR A 253 7.01 -16.42 -17.99
C THR A 253 6.25 -15.69 -16.90
N ILE A 254 5.20 -14.95 -17.27
CA ILE A 254 4.28 -14.32 -16.31
C ILE A 254 3.67 -15.37 -15.36
N ARG A 255 3.35 -16.57 -15.86
CA ARG A 255 2.85 -17.71 -15.08
C ARG A 255 3.84 -18.11 -13.99
N HIS A 256 5.13 -18.16 -14.31
CA HIS A 256 6.17 -18.46 -13.32
C HIS A 256 6.20 -17.41 -12.21
N LEU A 257 6.08 -16.12 -12.54
CA LEU A 257 6.04 -15.04 -11.54
C LEU A 257 4.79 -15.13 -10.65
N LEU A 258 3.61 -15.30 -11.24
CA LEU A 258 2.33 -15.41 -10.53
C LEU A 258 2.25 -16.61 -9.58
N SER A 259 2.89 -17.71 -9.96
CA SER A 259 2.89 -18.95 -9.18
C SER A 259 4.05 -19.06 -8.19
N MET A 260 4.92 -18.05 -8.09
CA MET A 260 6.14 -18.05 -7.27
C MET A 260 7.12 -19.17 -7.67
N ARG A 261 7.36 -19.35 -8.97
CA ARG A 261 8.17 -20.45 -9.55
C ARG A 261 9.27 -19.96 -10.48
N ALA A 262 9.67 -18.68 -10.43
CA ALA A 262 10.71 -18.16 -11.33
C ALA A 262 12.13 -18.65 -11.01
N GLY A 263 12.36 -19.22 -9.81
CA GLY A 263 13.62 -19.88 -9.48
C GLY A 263 14.71 -19.00 -8.87
N PHE A 264 14.45 -17.70 -8.63
CA PHE A 264 15.42 -16.79 -7.99
C PHE A 264 15.89 -17.31 -6.63
N LYS A 265 17.20 -17.29 -6.42
CA LYS A 265 17.82 -17.52 -5.10
C LYS A 265 17.61 -16.26 -4.26
N TYR A 266 16.53 -16.25 -3.49
CA TYR A 266 16.14 -15.11 -2.68
C TYR A 266 15.49 -15.59 -1.39
N ASN A 267 15.84 -14.96 -0.27
CA ASN A 267 15.19 -15.13 1.01
C ASN A 267 14.76 -13.75 1.51
N GLU A 268 13.49 -13.60 1.87
CA GLU A 268 12.90 -12.35 2.36
C GLU A 268 13.61 -11.81 3.61
N MET A 269 14.35 -12.68 4.31
CA MET A 269 15.07 -12.34 5.53
C MET A 269 16.53 -11.96 5.28
N ASP A 270 17.12 -12.20 4.11
CA ASP A 270 18.58 -12.01 3.96
C ASP A 270 19.00 -10.52 3.85
N PHE A 271 18.05 -9.58 3.72
CA PHE A 271 18.31 -8.17 3.40
C PHE A 271 18.05 -7.22 4.57
N TYR A 272 18.65 -7.51 5.73
CA TYR A 272 18.52 -6.65 6.92
C TYR A 272 19.46 -5.43 6.92
N LEU A 273 20.52 -5.45 6.10
CA LEU A 273 21.49 -4.38 6.03
C LEU A 273 21.10 -3.34 4.97
N PRO A 274 21.10 -2.03 5.30
CA PRO A 274 20.88 -0.97 4.32
C PRO A 274 21.86 -1.07 3.14
N GLY A 275 21.37 -0.89 1.92
CA GLY A 275 22.18 -0.85 0.70
C GLY A 275 22.30 -2.17 -0.06
N GLN A 276 21.69 -3.24 0.41
CA GLN A 276 21.79 -4.58 -0.21
C GLN A 276 20.48 -5.08 -0.80
N HIS A 277 19.34 -4.43 -0.52
CA HIS A 277 18.05 -4.92 -0.95
C HIS A 277 17.85 -4.64 -2.46
N PRO A 278 17.61 -5.68 -3.30
CA PRO A 278 17.60 -5.53 -4.75
C PRO A 278 16.47 -4.63 -5.28
N ILE A 279 15.43 -4.43 -4.47
CA ILE A 279 14.30 -3.56 -4.80
C ILE A 279 14.45 -2.14 -4.22
N TRP A 280 14.71 -2.01 -2.91
CA TRP A 280 14.72 -0.70 -2.23
C TRP A 280 15.97 0.14 -2.47
N ASP A 281 17.12 -0.53 -2.55
CA ASP A 281 18.41 0.16 -2.56
C ASP A 281 18.97 0.34 -3.99
N ALA A 282 18.40 -0.38 -4.96
CA ALA A 282 18.82 -0.31 -6.35
C ALA A 282 18.33 0.96 -7.04
N LYS A 283 19.19 1.54 -7.89
CA LYS A 283 18.80 2.62 -8.80
C LYS A 283 17.87 2.14 -9.92
N ASP A 284 18.00 0.86 -10.28
CA ASP A 284 17.18 0.15 -11.26
C ASP A 284 16.86 -1.21 -10.65
N SER A 285 15.67 -1.31 -10.08
CA SER A 285 15.21 -2.45 -9.30
C SER A 285 15.02 -3.68 -10.18
N VAL A 286 14.54 -3.50 -11.41
CA VAL A 286 14.31 -4.59 -12.37
C VAL A 286 15.63 -5.21 -12.81
N LYS A 287 16.62 -4.37 -13.15
CA LYS A 287 17.98 -4.84 -13.48
C LYS A 287 18.63 -5.59 -12.31
N ALA A 288 18.47 -5.06 -11.09
CA ALA A 288 19.01 -5.69 -9.89
C ALA A 288 18.37 -7.05 -9.61
N ILE A 289 17.06 -7.21 -9.85
CA ILE A 289 16.38 -8.51 -9.74
C ILE A 289 16.94 -9.51 -10.75
N PHE A 290 17.14 -9.12 -12.02
CA PHE A 290 17.71 -10.03 -13.02
C PHE A 290 19.19 -10.37 -12.80
N ALA A 291 19.89 -9.63 -11.94
CA ALA A 291 21.23 -9.97 -11.50
C ALA A 291 21.26 -11.01 -10.37
N LEU A 292 20.12 -11.36 -9.77
CA LEU A 292 20.05 -12.41 -8.76
C LEU A 292 20.32 -13.78 -9.39
N PRO A 293 21.10 -14.65 -8.71
CA PRO A 293 21.31 -16.00 -9.21
C PRO A 293 20.01 -16.81 -9.17
N LEU A 294 19.83 -17.73 -10.11
CA LEU A 294 18.75 -18.70 -10.08
C LEU A 294 19.19 -19.95 -9.30
N ALA A 295 18.44 -20.28 -8.26
CA ALA A 295 18.64 -21.52 -7.51
C ALA A 295 18.07 -22.74 -8.25
N HIS A 296 17.02 -22.55 -9.05
CA HIS A 296 16.29 -23.61 -9.78
C HIS A 296 15.88 -23.16 -11.17
N THR A 297 15.55 -24.11 -12.03
CA THR A 297 14.99 -23.80 -13.35
C THR A 297 13.58 -23.20 -13.18
N PRO A 298 13.21 -22.15 -13.94
CA PRO A 298 11.86 -21.60 -13.90
C PRO A 298 10.81 -22.69 -14.10
N GLY A 299 9.77 -22.66 -13.28
CA GLY A 299 8.69 -23.64 -13.31
C GLY A 299 9.01 -24.96 -12.59
N GLU A 300 10.19 -25.17 -12.01
CA GLU A 300 10.54 -26.42 -11.32
C GLU A 300 9.86 -26.55 -9.95
N ARG A 301 9.98 -25.53 -9.09
CA ARG A 301 9.47 -25.57 -7.71
C ARG A 301 8.97 -24.23 -7.22
N TYR A 302 8.06 -24.28 -6.25
CA TYR A 302 7.60 -23.10 -5.53
C TYR A 302 8.73 -22.53 -4.65
N SER A 303 8.95 -21.23 -4.74
CA SER A 303 9.85 -20.45 -3.89
C SER A 303 9.30 -19.04 -3.78
N TYR A 304 8.83 -18.68 -2.59
CA TYR A 304 8.24 -17.37 -2.34
C TYR A 304 9.31 -16.27 -2.38
N ALA A 305 9.18 -15.32 -3.32
CA ALA A 305 10.11 -14.20 -3.42
C ALA A 305 9.42 -12.94 -3.99
N THR A 306 9.42 -11.86 -3.22
CA THR A 306 8.89 -10.54 -3.61
C THR A 306 9.49 -9.98 -4.91
N PRO A 307 10.76 -10.21 -5.29
CA PRO A 307 11.26 -9.88 -6.63
C PRO A 307 10.36 -10.33 -7.78
N GLN A 308 9.72 -11.51 -7.68
CA GLN A 308 8.88 -12.05 -8.75
C GLN A 308 7.64 -11.16 -8.98
N THR A 309 7.02 -10.68 -7.92
CA THR A 309 5.84 -9.82 -8.01
C THR A 309 6.19 -8.36 -8.28
N HIS A 310 7.43 -7.93 -7.99
CA HIS A 310 7.96 -6.66 -8.44
C HIS A 310 8.23 -6.65 -9.95
N LEU A 311 8.67 -7.76 -10.54
CA LEU A 311 8.72 -7.89 -12.00
C LEU A 311 7.31 -7.78 -12.63
N LEU A 312 6.26 -8.27 -11.96
CA LEU A 312 4.88 -8.09 -12.44
C LEU A 312 4.46 -6.61 -12.44
N THR A 313 4.85 -5.80 -11.46
CA THR A 313 4.53 -4.35 -11.47
C THR A 313 5.28 -3.62 -12.58
N ALA A 314 6.54 -4.01 -12.85
CA ALA A 314 7.30 -3.50 -13.99
C ALA A 314 6.67 -3.88 -15.34
N ILE A 315 6.27 -5.16 -15.51
CA ILE A 315 5.55 -5.65 -16.69
C ILE A 315 4.25 -4.87 -16.90
N LEU A 316 3.43 -4.73 -15.86
CA LEU A 316 2.18 -3.95 -15.92
C LEU A 316 2.46 -2.51 -16.33
N THR A 317 3.50 -1.88 -15.77
CA THR A 317 3.89 -0.51 -16.13
C THR A 317 4.26 -0.41 -17.62
N LYS A 318 5.06 -1.37 -18.12
CA LYS A 318 5.49 -1.44 -19.52
C LYS A 318 4.32 -1.58 -20.48
N VAL A 319 3.44 -2.57 -20.25
CA VAL A 319 2.38 -2.91 -21.22
C VAL A 319 1.20 -1.96 -21.18
N THR A 320 0.95 -1.34 -20.01
CA THR A 320 -0.14 -0.36 -19.87
C THR A 320 0.29 1.04 -20.28
N LYS A 321 1.61 1.33 -20.33
CA LYS A 321 2.18 2.68 -20.51
C LYS A 321 1.68 3.68 -19.46
N MET A 322 1.26 3.18 -18.31
CA MET A 322 0.83 3.91 -17.13
C MET A 322 1.65 3.38 -15.96
N ASP A 323 1.89 4.20 -14.93
CA ASP A 323 2.34 3.60 -13.68
C ASP A 323 1.24 2.67 -13.13
N VAL A 324 1.64 1.63 -12.41
CA VAL A 324 0.70 0.58 -11.99
C VAL A 324 -0.36 1.08 -11.00
N LEU A 325 -0.11 2.14 -10.22
CA LEU A 325 -1.12 2.73 -9.35
C LEU A 325 -2.18 3.45 -10.18
N SER A 326 -1.80 4.23 -11.20
CA SER A 326 -2.74 4.84 -12.14
C SER A 326 -3.57 3.79 -12.88
N PHE A 327 -2.96 2.68 -13.28
CA PHE A 327 -3.68 1.55 -13.88
C PHE A 327 -4.67 0.92 -12.90
N ALA A 328 -4.26 0.70 -11.65
CA ALA A 328 -5.10 0.16 -10.59
C ALA A 328 -6.26 1.10 -10.25
N ASN A 329 -6.01 2.39 -10.10
CA ASN A 329 -7.03 3.42 -9.89
C ASN A 329 -8.08 3.37 -10.98
N LYS A 330 -7.65 3.39 -12.25
CA LYS A 330 -8.56 3.45 -13.40
C LYS A 330 -9.44 2.20 -13.53
N PHE A 331 -8.89 1.01 -13.29
CA PHE A 331 -9.56 -0.24 -13.69
C PHE A 331 -9.92 -1.17 -12.54
N LEU A 332 -9.46 -0.91 -11.32
CA LEU A 332 -9.77 -1.72 -10.15
C LEU A 332 -10.33 -0.87 -9.00
N PHE A 333 -9.59 0.13 -8.53
CA PHE A 333 -9.94 0.86 -7.31
C PHE A 333 -11.11 1.82 -7.52
N HIS A 334 -11.07 2.73 -8.50
CA HIS A 334 -12.20 3.65 -8.73
C HIS A 334 -13.51 2.93 -9.08
N PRO A 335 -13.51 1.85 -9.90
CA PRO A 335 -14.73 1.05 -10.10
C PRO A 335 -15.30 0.38 -8.85
N LEU A 336 -14.49 0.24 -7.78
CA LEU A 336 -14.89 -0.26 -6.47
C LEU A 336 -15.13 0.87 -5.46
N ASP A 337 -15.04 2.14 -5.88
CA ASP A 337 -15.11 3.32 -5.04
C ASP A 337 -13.99 3.40 -3.97
N ILE A 338 -12.86 2.73 -4.24
CA ILE A 338 -11.62 2.82 -3.47
C ILE A 338 -10.83 4.02 -3.97
N GLN A 339 -10.42 4.91 -3.06
CA GLN A 339 -9.72 6.16 -3.39
C GLN A 339 -8.55 6.41 -2.43
N GLY A 340 -7.54 7.14 -2.90
CA GLY A 340 -6.42 7.55 -2.04
C GLY A 340 -5.53 6.40 -1.55
N VAL A 341 -5.43 5.31 -2.32
CA VAL A 341 -4.52 4.20 -2.01
C VAL A 341 -3.09 4.73 -2.07
N SER A 342 -2.43 4.73 -0.92
CA SER A 342 -1.00 5.04 -0.87
C SER A 342 -0.21 3.77 -1.17
N TRP A 343 0.72 3.84 -2.11
CA TRP A 343 1.57 2.73 -2.49
C TRP A 343 2.98 3.23 -2.75
N GLN A 344 3.97 2.60 -2.12
CA GLN A 344 5.34 3.05 -2.20
C GLN A 344 6.02 2.69 -3.53
N GLN A 345 6.74 3.66 -4.10
CA GLN A 345 7.62 3.47 -5.26
C GLN A 345 9.08 3.25 -4.85
N THR A 346 9.81 2.54 -5.70
CA THR A 346 11.27 2.43 -5.69
C THR A 346 11.92 3.65 -6.36
N ALA A 347 13.27 3.74 -6.32
CA ALA A 347 14.02 4.87 -6.88
C ALA A 347 13.81 5.08 -8.39
N ASP A 348 13.54 4.01 -9.13
CA ASP A 348 13.23 3.99 -10.56
C ASP A 348 11.74 4.21 -10.86
N GLY A 349 10.92 4.53 -9.85
CA GLY A 349 9.51 4.86 -10.03
C GLY A 349 8.56 3.67 -10.18
N ILE A 350 9.05 2.43 -10.02
CA ILE A 350 8.21 1.23 -10.03
C ILE A 350 7.55 1.05 -8.66
N TYR A 351 6.25 0.78 -8.63
CA TYR A 351 5.57 0.52 -7.36
C TYR A 351 5.95 -0.84 -6.78
N MET A 352 6.05 -0.90 -5.45
CA MET A 352 6.50 -2.06 -4.69
C MET A 352 5.60 -3.28 -4.92
N GLY A 353 6.14 -4.30 -5.60
CA GLY A 353 5.38 -5.50 -5.96
C GLY A 353 4.99 -6.45 -4.83
N GLY A 354 5.20 -6.15 -3.54
CA GLY A 354 4.92 -7.15 -2.50
C GLY A 354 4.62 -6.67 -1.09
N SER A 355 4.55 -5.36 -0.88
CA SER A 355 4.28 -4.70 0.39
C SER A 355 4.01 -3.21 0.17
N ASP A 356 3.80 -2.48 1.26
CA ASP A 356 3.78 -1.00 1.27
C ASP A 356 2.72 -0.38 0.38
N MET A 357 1.64 -1.14 0.20
CA MET A 357 0.32 -0.66 -0.17
C MET A 357 -0.50 -0.50 1.11
N PHE A 358 -1.19 0.62 1.21
CA PHE A 358 -1.91 1.04 2.40
C PHE A 358 -3.40 1.13 2.11
N MET A 359 -4.19 0.37 2.85
CA MET A 359 -5.64 0.30 2.68
C MET A 359 -6.38 0.20 4.01
N THR A 360 -7.63 0.65 4.04
CA THR A 360 -8.54 0.39 5.15
C THR A 360 -9.04 -1.07 5.10
N PRO A 361 -9.49 -1.64 6.23
CA PRO A 361 -10.14 -2.95 6.22
C PRO A 361 -11.39 -3.02 5.33
N ARG A 362 -12.11 -1.90 5.15
CA ARG A 362 -13.29 -1.82 4.25
C ARG A 362 -12.89 -1.94 2.78
N GLU A 363 -11.81 -1.28 2.36
CA GLU A 363 -11.27 -1.39 1.00
C GLU A 363 -10.77 -2.81 0.71
N MET A 364 -10.08 -3.44 1.68
CA MET A 364 -9.72 -4.86 1.60
C MET A 364 -10.96 -5.75 1.46
N LEU A 365 -12.06 -5.43 2.14
CA LEU A 365 -13.30 -6.18 2.06
C LEU A 365 -13.95 -6.07 0.68
N GLN A 366 -13.98 -4.88 0.07
CA GLN A 366 -14.49 -4.70 -1.29
C GLN A 366 -13.72 -5.55 -2.31
N LEU A 367 -12.39 -5.60 -2.20
CA LEU A 367 -11.54 -6.46 -3.04
C LEU A 367 -11.84 -7.95 -2.82
N GLY A 368 -12.08 -8.36 -1.57
CA GLY A 368 -12.50 -9.72 -1.25
C GLY A 368 -13.88 -10.06 -1.80
N VAL A 369 -14.87 -9.17 -1.67
CA VAL A 369 -16.23 -9.35 -2.21
C VAL A 369 -16.20 -9.40 -3.74
N LEU A 370 -15.40 -8.57 -4.40
CA LEU A 370 -15.17 -8.65 -5.84
C LEU A 370 -14.73 -10.07 -6.25
N TYR A 371 -13.75 -10.65 -5.54
CA TYR A 371 -13.28 -12.01 -5.81
C TYR A 371 -14.29 -13.09 -5.44
N LEU A 372 -15.11 -12.87 -4.41
CA LEU A 372 -16.18 -13.79 -4.03
C LEU A 372 -17.26 -13.85 -5.12
N ASN A 373 -17.55 -12.70 -5.74
CA ASN A 373 -18.59 -12.53 -6.76
C ASN A 373 -18.04 -12.71 -8.18
N ASP A 374 -17.05 -13.60 -8.35
CA ASP A 374 -16.45 -13.92 -9.66
C ASP A 374 -16.02 -12.67 -10.47
N GLY A 375 -15.54 -11.63 -9.79
CA GLY A 375 -15.02 -10.41 -10.43
C GLY A 375 -16.09 -9.41 -10.87
N GLU A 376 -17.34 -9.58 -10.41
CA GLU A 376 -18.44 -8.64 -10.63
C GLU A 376 -18.62 -7.70 -9.43
N PHE A 377 -18.83 -6.42 -9.72
CA PHE A 377 -19.23 -5.42 -8.72
C PHE A 377 -20.29 -4.50 -9.31
N ASN A 378 -21.44 -4.36 -8.62
CA ASN A 378 -22.60 -3.56 -9.05
C ASN A 378 -23.06 -3.82 -10.50
N GLY A 379 -23.10 -5.09 -10.91
CA GLY A 379 -23.51 -5.47 -12.27
C GLY A 379 -22.46 -5.17 -13.35
N LYS A 380 -21.26 -4.72 -12.97
CA LYS A 380 -20.13 -4.53 -13.89
C LYS A 380 -19.08 -5.62 -13.65
N GLN A 381 -18.71 -6.32 -14.71
CA GLN A 381 -17.56 -7.23 -14.69
C GLN A 381 -16.27 -6.40 -14.67
N ILE A 382 -15.55 -6.42 -13.55
CA ILE A 382 -14.26 -5.72 -13.39
C ILE A 382 -13.10 -6.63 -13.78
N ILE A 383 -13.18 -7.90 -13.39
CA ILE A 383 -12.18 -8.95 -13.67
C ILE A 383 -12.94 -10.15 -14.22
N SER A 384 -12.49 -10.79 -15.28
CA SER A 384 -13.21 -11.93 -15.86
C SER A 384 -13.37 -13.10 -14.89
N LYS A 385 -14.54 -13.75 -14.94
CA LYS A 385 -14.82 -14.99 -14.19
C LYS A 385 -13.77 -16.08 -14.45
N THR A 386 -13.25 -16.11 -15.69
CA THR A 386 -12.18 -17.01 -16.11
C THR A 386 -10.90 -16.76 -15.31
N TRP A 387 -10.47 -15.50 -15.19
CA TRP A 387 -9.29 -15.16 -14.39
C TRP A 387 -9.46 -15.49 -12.92
N ILE A 388 -10.62 -15.17 -12.32
CA ILE A 388 -10.89 -15.50 -10.90
C ILE A 388 -10.72 -17.00 -10.67
N LYS A 389 -11.37 -17.85 -11.49
CA LYS A 389 -11.29 -19.31 -11.37
C LYS A 389 -9.87 -19.85 -11.59
N GLN A 390 -9.14 -19.32 -12.58
CA GLN A 390 -7.77 -19.73 -12.85
C GLN A 390 -6.82 -19.32 -11.72
N SER A 391 -6.92 -18.08 -11.24
CA SER A 391 -6.01 -17.53 -10.23
C SER A 391 -6.10 -18.24 -8.88
N VAL A 392 -7.28 -18.75 -8.49
CA VAL A 392 -7.48 -19.45 -7.21
C VAL A 392 -7.44 -20.98 -7.33
N LYS A 393 -7.18 -21.54 -8.51
CA LYS A 393 -7.22 -22.99 -8.74
C LYS A 393 -6.27 -23.76 -7.81
N GLY A 394 -5.07 -23.20 -7.56
CA GLY A 394 -4.12 -23.73 -6.59
C GLY A 394 -3.44 -25.03 -7.04
N ASP A 395 -2.77 -25.00 -8.19
CA ASP A 395 -2.16 -26.21 -8.80
C ASP A 395 -0.77 -26.55 -8.23
N HIS A 396 -0.23 -25.73 -7.31
CA HIS A 396 1.14 -25.90 -6.80
C HIS A 396 1.15 -26.12 -5.28
N PRO A 397 1.57 -27.30 -4.79
CA PRO A 397 1.66 -27.55 -3.35
C PRO A 397 2.74 -26.67 -2.71
N LEU A 398 2.42 -26.09 -1.54
CA LEU A 398 3.32 -25.21 -0.78
C LEU A 398 4.41 -25.97 -0.03
N SER A 399 4.26 -27.28 0.12
CA SER A 399 5.27 -28.16 0.70
C SER A 399 5.26 -29.51 -0.01
N LYS A 400 6.38 -30.22 0.02
CA LYS A 400 6.45 -31.61 -0.47
C LYS A 400 5.67 -32.60 0.41
N ILE A 401 5.26 -32.18 1.62
CA ILE A 401 4.77 -33.07 2.70
C ILE A 401 3.24 -32.94 2.89
N SER A 402 2.65 -31.79 2.59
CA SER A 402 1.21 -31.53 2.71
C SER A 402 0.67 -30.94 1.42
N SER A 403 -0.32 -31.63 0.82
CA SER A 403 -1.10 -31.16 -0.33
C SER A 403 -2.30 -30.29 0.04
N LYS A 404 -2.53 -30.07 1.34
CA LYS A 404 -3.71 -29.35 1.84
C LYS A 404 -3.61 -27.84 1.63
N ASP A 405 -2.39 -27.32 1.52
CA ASP A 405 -2.11 -25.92 1.24
C ASP A 405 -1.44 -25.79 -0.13
N THR A 406 -2.10 -25.05 -1.02
CA THR A 406 -1.63 -24.85 -2.39
C THR A 406 -1.53 -23.36 -2.70
N TYR A 407 -0.75 -23.05 -3.71
CA TYR A 407 -0.57 -21.70 -4.23
C TYR A 407 -1.15 -21.62 -5.65
N GLY A 408 -2.03 -20.65 -5.86
CA GLY A 408 -2.51 -20.26 -7.18
C GLY A 408 -1.66 -19.12 -7.76
N TYR A 409 -2.31 -18.22 -8.49
CA TYR A 409 -1.67 -16.99 -8.99
C TYR A 409 -1.76 -15.90 -7.94
N LEU A 410 -0.80 -15.93 -7.01
CA LEU A 410 -0.70 -15.03 -5.85
C LEU A 410 -1.83 -15.17 -4.83
N TRP A 411 -2.50 -16.32 -4.79
CA TRP A 411 -3.51 -16.69 -3.79
C TRP A 411 -3.12 -17.98 -3.08
N ARG A 412 -3.22 -18.01 -1.75
CA ARG A 412 -3.06 -19.25 -0.96
C ARG A 412 -4.40 -19.95 -0.84
N LYS A 413 -4.46 -21.24 -1.10
CA LYS A 413 -5.69 -22.04 -1.03
C LYS A 413 -5.53 -23.16 -0.01
N TRP A 414 -6.58 -23.41 0.76
CA TRP A 414 -6.65 -24.52 1.70
C TRP A 414 -8.08 -25.03 1.90
N ILE A 415 -8.24 -26.06 2.73
CA ILE A 415 -9.53 -26.59 3.15
C ILE A 415 -9.75 -26.24 4.63
N VAL A 416 -10.85 -25.56 4.94
CA VAL A 416 -11.29 -25.24 6.30
C VAL A 416 -12.62 -25.92 6.60
N ASN A 417 -12.63 -26.86 7.54
CA ASN A 417 -13.81 -27.66 7.92
C ASN A 417 -14.62 -28.19 6.71
N GLY A 418 -13.93 -28.72 5.69
CA GLY A 418 -14.56 -29.26 4.48
C GLY A 418 -14.85 -28.23 3.38
N HIS A 419 -14.76 -26.94 3.69
CA HIS A 419 -14.93 -25.88 2.71
C HIS A 419 -13.61 -25.50 2.03
N LYS A 420 -13.64 -25.33 0.71
CA LYS A 420 -12.51 -24.74 -0.03
C LYS A 420 -12.44 -23.25 0.30
N ALA A 421 -11.27 -22.79 0.72
CA ALA A 421 -11.00 -21.40 1.01
C ALA A 421 -9.74 -20.93 0.27
N TYR A 422 -9.69 -19.65 -0.04
CA TYR A 422 -8.48 -19.00 -0.54
C TYR A 422 -8.26 -17.65 0.16
N ARG A 423 -7.00 -17.22 0.25
CA ARG A 423 -6.61 -15.97 0.89
C ARG A 423 -5.48 -15.23 0.22
N ALA A 424 -5.61 -13.92 0.24
CA ALA A 424 -4.49 -13.00 0.18
C ALA A 424 -3.85 -12.95 1.58
N ALA A 425 -2.52 -13.13 1.67
CA ALA A 425 -1.85 -13.31 2.95
C ALA A 425 -0.68 -12.35 3.18
N GLY A 426 -0.90 -11.34 4.01
CA GLY A 426 0.10 -10.39 4.48
C GLY A 426 0.69 -10.75 5.85
N PHE A 427 1.96 -10.43 6.05
CA PHE A 427 2.64 -10.61 7.32
C PHE A 427 1.95 -9.86 8.47
N GLY A 428 1.88 -10.47 9.66
CA GLY A 428 1.22 -9.88 10.83
C GLY A 428 -0.31 -9.95 10.83
N GLY A 429 -0.92 -10.74 9.93
CA GLY A 429 -2.36 -10.98 9.93
C GLY A 429 -3.19 -10.07 9.03
N GLN A 430 -2.59 -9.49 7.98
CA GLN A 430 -3.34 -8.73 6.99
C GLN A 430 -3.95 -9.72 6.00
N TYR A 431 -5.18 -10.17 6.19
CA TYR A 431 -5.77 -11.22 5.35
C TYR A 431 -7.06 -10.76 4.68
N ILE A 432 -7.25 -11.24 3.45
CA ILE A 432 -8.55 -11.30 2.78
C ILE A 432 -8.80 -12.79 2.55
N ILE A 433 -9.83 -13.35 3.16
CA ILE A 433 -10.13 -14.78 3.14
C ILE A 433 -11.52 -14.96 2.52
N ASN A 434 -11.61 -15.79 1.50
CA ASN A 434 -12.86 -16.09 0.80
C ASN A 434 -13.21 -17.56 0.97
N ILE A 435 -14.48 -17.83 1.26
CA ILE A 435 -15.03 -19.19 1.38
C ILE A 435 -16.29 -19.26 0.50
N PRO A 436 -16.14 -19.58 -0.80
CA PRO A 436 -17.23 -19.46 -1.76
C PRO A 436 -18.48 -20.26 -1.42
N SER A 437 -18.33 -21.49 -0.90
CA SER A 437 -19.46 -22.33 -0.51
C SER A 437 -20.32 -21.73 0.61
N LEU A 438 -19.80 -20.75 1.33
CA LEU A 438 -20.52 -20.02 2.38
C LEU A 438 -20.91 -18.60 1.94
N SER A 439 -20.58 -18.19 0.71
CA SER A 439 -20.72 -16.80 0.25
C SER A 439 -20.11 -15.82 1.25
N MET A 440 -18.91 -16.14 1.74
CA MET A 440 -18.29 -15.45 2.88
C MET A 440 -16.92 -14.88 2.52
N THR A 441 -16.67 -13.65 2.96
CA THR A 441 -15.37 -12.99 2.96
C THR A 441 -15.04 -12.52 4.37
N ILE A 442 -13.85 -12.85 4.88
CA ILE A 442 -13.33 -12.40 6.17
C ILE A 442 -12.08 -11.55 5.90
N VAL A 443 -12.06 -10.35 6.45
CA VAL A 443 -10.89 -9.48 6.43
C VAL A 443 -10.34 -9.33 7.84
N THR A 444 -9.02 -9.45 7.97
CA THR A 444 -8.32 -9.15 9.22
C THR A 444 -7.17 -8.19 8.95
N THR A 445 -6.91 -7.30 9.90
CA THR A 445 -5.64 -6.57 9.96
C THR A 445 -5.04 -6.73 11.35
N GLY A 446 -3.71 -6.71 11.44
CA GLY A 446 -3.01 -6.88 12.71
C GLY A 446 -1.75 -6.02 12.81
N ASN A 447 -1.20 -5.93 14.00
CA ASN A 447 0.04 -5.23 14.29
C ASN A 447 1.24 -6.17 14.07
N PRO A 448 2.05 -5.97 13.02
CA PRO A 448 3.20 -6.80 12.72
C PRO A 448 4.39 -6.57 13.67
N ARG A 449 4.28 -5.70 14.70
CA ARG A 449 5.33 -5.45 15.70
C ARG A 449 5.09 -6.21 17.03
N ASN A 450 3.87 -6.69 17.27
CA ASN A 450 3.56 -7.51 18.45
C ASN A 450 3.93 -8.99 18.23
N LEU A 451 5.12 -9.21 17.65
CA LEU A 451 5.66 -10.54 17.38
C LEU A 451 6.53 -10.92 18.59
N SER A 452 5.96 -11.67 19.52
CA SER A 452 6.73 -12.24 20.64
C SER A 452 7.52 -13.45 20.16
N GLY A 453 8.64 -13.24 19.45
CA GLY A 453 9.80 -14.16 19.33
C GLY A 453 9.62 -15.56 18.73
N ASN A 454 8.41 -16.10 18.56
CA ASN A 454 8.08 -17.42 18.01
C ASN A 454 6.64 -17.38 17.48
N ASP A 455 6.45 -17.01 16.21
CA ASP A 455 5.15 -16.45 15.81
C ASP A 455 4.18 -17.41 15.11
N ASN A 456 3.10 -17.75 15.84
CA ASN A 456 1.93 -18.50 15.40
C ASN A 456 0.72 -17.58 15.11
N ASN A 457 0.89 -16.26 14.89
CA ASN A 457 -0.24 -15.35 14.64
C ASN A 457 -1.11 -15.77 13.43
N SER A 458 -0.48 -16.26 12.36
CA SER A 458 -1.20 -16.90 11.25
C SER A 458 -2.06 -18.05 11.77
N ASP A 459 -1.47 -18.98 12.53
CA ASP A 459 -2.19 -20.13 13.07
C ASP A 459 -3.30 -19.75 14.04
N LYS A 460 -3.12 -18.68 14.83
CA LYS A 460 -4.15 -18.15 15.74
C LYS A 460 -5.33 -17.57 14.96
N ILE A 461 -5.08 -16.76 13.92
CA ILE A 461 -6.15 -16.27 13.04
C ILE A 461 -6.81 -17.44 12.31
N MET A 462 -6.02 -18.39 11.80
CA MET A 462 -6.57 -19.56 11.10
C MET A 462 -7.40 -20.45 12.02
N LYS A 463 -7.00 -20.64 13.28
CA LYS A 463 -7.80 -21.32 14.31
C LYS A 463 -9.08 -20.56 14.61
N MET A 464 -9.00 -19.23 14.73
CA MET A 464 -10.17 -18.37 14.92
C MET A 464 -11.17 -18.47 13.77
N VAL A 465 -10.70 -18.42 12.53
CA VAL A 465 -11.54 -18.59 11.35
C VAL A 465 -12.14 -20.00 11.31
N THR A 466 -11.32 -21.03 11.57
CA THR A 466 -11.75 -22.44 11.53
C THR A 466 -12.78 -22.77 12.60
N SER A 467 -12.63 -22.27 13.82
CA SER A 467 -13.55 -22.57 14.93
C SER A 467 -14.95 -21.99 14.70
N ALA A 468 -15.04 -20.86 14.00
CA ALA A 468 -16.29 -20.19 13.73
C ALA A 468 -17.06 -20.73 12.53
N ILE A 469 -16.35 -21.39 11.62
CA ILE A 469 -16.96 -22.10 10.50
C ILE A 469 -17.42 -23.45 11.05
N LEU A 470 -18.59 -23.50 11.68
CA LEU A 470 -19.17 -24.76 12.16
C LEU A 470 -19.30 -25.77 11.00
N LYS A 471 -19.11 -27.05 11.31
CA LYS A 471 -19.15 -28.18 10.37
C LYS A 471 -20.48 -28.32 9.63
#